data_AF-A0A4V1IQF3-F1
#
_entry.id   AF-A0A4V1IQF3-F1
#
_cell.length_a   1.000
_cell.length_b   1.000
_cell.length_c   1.000
_cell.angle_alpha   90.00
_cell.angle_beta   90.00
_cell.angle_gamma   90.00
#
_symmetry.space_group_name_H-M   'P 1'
#
loop_
_entity.id
_entity.type
_entity.pdbx_description
1 polymer ?
#
loop_
_entity_poly.entity_id
_entity_poly.type
_entity_poly.pdbx_seq_one_letter_code
_entity_poly.pdbx_strand_id
1 'polypeptide(L)' 'PAHILILKVNVIVRGLRNLDSENGLCIGIRLQKAQLLVSSIKAKIIGDAFKATKYPH' A
#
# COMPACT_ATOMS: atom_id res chain seq x y z
N PRO A 1 1.33 -2.99 -23.21
CA PRO A 1 2.62 -3.46 -22.64
C PRO A 1 2.41 -4.21 -21.33
N ALA A 2 2.89 -5.45 -21.22
CA ALA A 2 2.89 -6.17 -19.95
C ALA A 2 4.06 -5.66 -19.08
N HIS A 3 3.76 -5.01 -17.97
CA HIS A 3 4.77 -4.64 -16.98
C HIS A 3 4.90 -5.78 -15.97
N ILE A 4 6.12 -6.30 -15.81
CA ILE A 4 6.41 -7.34 -14.82
C ILE A 4 6.77 -6.67 -13.49
N LEU A 5 6.05 -7.00 -12.42
CA LEU A 5 6.34 -6.54 -11.07
C LEU A 5 7.03 -7.66 -10.28
N ILE A 6 8.31 -7.49 -9.96
CA ILE A 6 9.05 -8.43 -9.11
C ILE A 6 8.94 -7.99 -7.64
N LEU A 7 8.43 -8.88 -6.80
CA LEU A 7 8.22 -8.60 -5.37
C LEU A 7 9.11 -9.50 -4.51
N LYS A 8 9.90 -8.90 -3.62
CA LYS A 8 10.60 -9.61 -2.53
C LYS A 8 9.95 -9.33 -1.16
N VAL A 9 10.14 -10.21 -0.19
CA VAL A 9 9.72 -9.99 1.20
C VAL A 9 10.61 -8.93 1.87
N ASN A 10 10.11 -8.23 2.90
CA ASN A 10 10.81 -7.19 3.67
C ASN A 10 11.20 -5.91 2.92
N VAL A 11 10.72 -5.73 1.69
CA VAL A 11 10.94 -4.49 0.92
C VAL A 11 9.78 -3.52 1.11
N ILE A 12 10.11 -2.24 1.18
CA ILE A 12 9.13 -1.14 1.18
C ILE A 12 8.62 -0.92 -0.25
N VAL A 13 7.31 -0.83 -0.40
CA VAL A 13 6.63 -0.48 -1.65
C VAL A 13 5.70 0.70 -1.43
N ARG A 14 5.36 1.40 -2.53
CA ARG A 14 4.45 2.54 -2.52
C ARG A 14 3.16 2.19 -3.26
N GLY A 15 2.01 2.48 -2.66
CA GLY A 15 0.72 2.34 -3.32
C GLY A 15 0.57 3.36 -4.46
N LEU A 16 0.12 2.89 -5.62
CA LEU A 16 -0.03 3.72 -6.83
C LEU A 16 -1.45 4.27 -7.02
N ARG A 17 -2.41 3.81 -6.22
CA ARG A 17 -3.82 4.23 -6.29
C ARG A 17 -4.48 4.10 -4.92
N ASN A 18 -5.63 4.77 -4.76
CA ASN A 18 -6.51 4.56 -3.63
C ASN A 18 -7.16 3.18 -3.75
N LEU A 19 -7.04 2.36 -2.71
CA LEU A 19 -7.73 1.07 -2.61
C LEU A 19 -8.83 1.15 -1.55
N ASP A 20 -8.52 1.77 -0.41
CA ASP A 20 -9.42 1.93 0.72
C ASP A 20 -8.93 3.11 1.56
N SER A 21 -9.39 4.31 1.21
CA SER A 21 -8.95 5.54 1.86
C SER A 21 -9.44 5.66 3.31
N GLU A 22 -10.55 5.02 3.66
CA GLU A 22 -11.09 5.05 5.03
C GLU A 22 -10.19 4.26 5.98
N ASN A 23 -9.60 3.16 5.49
CA ASN A 23 -8.65 2.34 6.25
C ASN A 23 -7.18 2.69 5.98
N GLY A 24 -6.90 3.84 5.35
CA GLY A 24 -5.54 4.36 5.15
C GLY A 24 -4.75 3.72 4.00
N LEU A 25 -5.40 2.96 3.12
CA LEU A 25 -4.84 2.44 1.87
C LEU A 25 -5.03 3.44 0.72
N CYS A 26 -4.45 4.63 0.88
CA CYS A 26 -4.46 5.69 -0.12
C CYS A 26 -3.24 5.65 -1.05
N ILE A 27 -3.31 6.42 -2.15
CA ILE A 27 -2.16 6.65 -3.02
C ILE A 27 -0.97 7.18 -2.21
N GLY A 28 0.24 6.71 -2.54
CA GLY A 28 1.45 7.11 -1.83
C GLY A 28 1.72 6.37 -0.52
N ILE A 29 0.80 5.52 -0.05
CA ILE A 29 0.98 4.74 1.18
C ILE A 29 2.24 3.88 1.11
N ARG A 30 2.99 3.83 2.21
CA ARG A 30 4.19 2.99 2.33
C ARG A 30 3.84 1.68 3.02
N LEU A 31 4.12 0.57 2.36
CA LEU A 31 3.84 -0.77 2.87
C LEU A 31 5.14 -1.56 2.94
N GLN A 32 5.38 -2.27 4.04
CA GLN A 32 6.43 -3.28 4.11
C GLN A 32 5.82 -4.67 3.98
N LYS A 33 6.29 -5.40 2.97
CA LYS A 33 5.79 -6.75 2.68
C LYS A 33 6.25 -7.74 3.74
N ALA A 34 5.30 -8.44 4.33
CA ALA A 34 5.54 -9.51 5.29
C ALA A 34 5.39 -10.92 4.66
N GLN A 35 4.48 -11.09 3.70
CA GLN A 35 4.22 -12.39 3.06
C GLN A 35 3.73 -12.23 1.62
N LEU A 36 4.15 -13.14 0.75
CA LEU A 36 3.65 -13.31 -0.62
C LEU A 36 2.90 -14.64 -0.73
N LEU A 37 1.68 -14.59 -1.21
CA LEU A 37 0.84 -15.74 -1.53
C LEU A 37 0.53 -15.70 -3.03
N VAL A 38 0.04 -16.82 -3.58
CA VAL A 38 -0.24 -16.97 -5.02
C VAL A 38 -1.10 -15.83 -5.59
N SER A 39 -2.06 -15.33 -4.81
CA SER A 39 -3.02 -14.30 -5.22
C SER A 39 -3.09 -13.08 -4.29
N SER A 40 -2.28 -13.03 -3.24
CA SER A 40 -2.35 -11.93 -2.26
C SER A 40 -1.00 -11.59 -1.65
N ILE A 41 -0.90 -10.35 -1.17
CA ILE A 41 0.30 -9.83 -0.51
C ILE A 41 -0.15 -9.37 0.88
N LYS A 42 0.46 -9.92 1.93
CA LYS A 42 0.29 -9.37 3.27
C LYS A 42 1.41 -8.38 3.52
N ALA A 43 1.04 -7.16 3.85
CA ALA A 43 1.97 -6.09 4.15
C ALA A 43 1.51 -5.31 5.38
N LYS A 44 2.49 -4.78 6.11
CA LYS A 44 2.26 -3.85 7.22
C LYS A 44 2.36 -2.44 6.70
N ILE A 45 1.42 -1.58 7.07
CA ILE A 45 1.52 -0.14 6.80
C ILE A 45 2.68 0.44 7.62
N ILE A 46 3.57 1.18 6.95
CA ILE A 46 4.69 1.87 7.60
C ILE A 46 4.45 3.37 7.55
N GLY A 47 4.48 3.99 8.72
CA GLY A 47 4.27 5.42 8.92
C GLY A 47 2.87 5.70 9.45
N ASP A 48 2.64 6.96 9.82
CA ASP A 48 1.29 7.41 10.17
C ASP A 48 0.40 7.16 8.97
N ALA A 49 -0.64 6.34 9.17
CA ALA A 49 -1.70 6.22 8.20
C ALA A 49 -2.08 7.65 7.84
N PHE A 50 -1.97 8.00 6.56
CA PHE A 50 -2.44 9.29 6.06
C PHE A 50 -3.93 9.31 6.40
N LYS A 51 -4.29 9.87 7.56
CA LYS A 51 -5.64 10.27 7.86
C LYS A 51 -5.87 11.34 6.81
N ALA A 52 -6.57 10.98 5.74
CA ALA A 52 -7.20 11.97 4.90
C ALA A 52 -8.09 12.77 5.84
N THR A 53 -7.54 13.85 6.39
CA THR A 53 -8.32 14.85 7.07
C THR A 53 -9.32 15.28 6.01
N LYS A 54 -10.59 14.92 6.20
CA LYS A 54 -11.70 15.48 5.44
C LYS A 54 -11.41 16.98 5.37
N TYR A 55 -11.13 17.49 4.19
CA TYR A 55 -11.12 18.93 3.98
C TYR A 55 -12.52 19.40 4.36
N PRO A 56 -12.70 20.22 5.41
CA PRO A 56 -14.00 20.83 5.64
C PRO A 56 -14.25 21.77 4.46
N HIS A 57 -15.36 21.54 3.77
CA HIS A 57 -15.91 22.47 2.79
C HIS A 57 -16.24 23.81 3.44
#